data_AF-A0A511XF67-F1
#
_entry.id   AF-A0A511XF67-F1
#
_cell.length_a   1.000
_cell.length_b   1.000
_cell.length_c   1.000
_cell.angle_alpha   90.00
_cell.angle_beta   90.00
_cell.angle_gamma   90.00
#
_symmetry.space_group_name_H-M   'P 1'
#
loop_
_entity.id
_entity.type
_entity.pdbx_description
1 polymer ?
#
loop_
_entity_poly.entity_id
_entity_poly.type
_entity_poly.pdbx_seq_one_letter_code
_entity_poly.pdbx_strand_id
1 'polypeptide(L)' 'MIAARQPVTRPEIESFRDAPLPQKTLATLQEGGLIRPIGRKPVPGQPQLWVTTERLLAMYGVRSLAAPGSTA' A
#
# COMPACT_ATOMS: atom_id res chain seq x y z
N MET A 1 -1.63 -6.64 1.29
CA MET A 1 -1.98 -6.14 -0.06
C MET A 1 -1.09 -4.99 -0.50
N ILE A 2 -1.07 -3.83 0.18
CA ILE A 2 -0.28 -2.66 -0.25
C ILE A 2 1.21 -3.02 -0.43
N ALA A 3 1.85 -3.59 0.60
CA ALA A 3 3.25 -4.02 0.52
C ALA A 3 3.57 -4.97 -0.65
N ALA A 4 2.61 -5.82 -1.05
CA ALA A 4 2.80 -6.83 -2.09
C ALA A 4 2.47 -6.35 -3.50
N ARG A 5 1.77 -5.22 -3.64
CA ARG A 5 1.21 -4.74 -4.92
C ARG A 5 1.44 -3.25 -5.15
N GLN A 6 2.29 -2.62 -4.35
CA GLN A 6 2.60 -1.20 -4.50
C GLN A 6 3.32 -0.93 -5.85
N PRO A 7 3.05 0.21 -6.50
CA PRO A 7 2.07 1.23 -6.10
C PRO A 7 0.63 0.83 -6.44
N VAL A 8 -0.30 1.02 -5.49
CA VAL A 8 -1.69 0.53 -5.62
C VAL A 8 -2.72 1.60 -5.23
N THR A 9 -3.90 1.55 -5.84
CA THR A 9 -5.02 2.45 -5.51
C THR A 9 -6.03 1.79 -4.57
N ARG A 10 -6.88 2.59 -3.91
CA ARG A 10 -7.96 2.08 -3.05
C ARG A 10 -8.89 1.09 -3.78
N PRO A 11 -9.42 1.40 -4.98
CA PRO A 11 -10.27 0.46 -5.71
C PRO A 11 -9.57 -0.87 -6.02
N GLU A 12 -8.27 -0.83 -6.35
CA GLU A 12 -7.48 -2.05 -6.57
C GLU A 12 -7.34 -2.86 -5.27
N ILE A 13 -7.07 -2.21 -4.13
CA ILE A 13 -7.04 -2.89 -2.82
C ILE A 13 -8.38 -3.58 -2.53
N GLU A 14 -9.49 -2.89 -2.78
CA GLU A 14 -10.84 -3.40 -2.55
C GLU A 14 -11.18 -4.56 -3.50
N SER A 15 -10.71 -4.52 -4.75
CA SER A 15 -10.91 -5.60 -5.72
C SER A 15 -10.26 -6.94 -5.34
N PHE A 16 -9.28 -6.93 -4.44
CA PHE A 16 -8.62 -8.16 -3.95
C PHE A 16 -9.17 -8.64 -2.60
N ARG A 17 -10.24 -8.03 -2.10
CA ARG A 17 -10.82 -8.33 -0.78
C ARG A 17 -12.26 -8.78 -0.95
N ASP A 18 -12.66 -9.78 -0.17
CA ASP A 18 -14.06 -10.24 -0.10
C ASP A 18 -14.98 -9.23 0.62
N ALA A 19 -14.40 -8.24 1.30
CA ALA A 19 -15.12 -7.22 2.05
C ALA A 19 -14.56 -5.81 1.77
N PRO A 20 -15.43 -4.78 1.75
CA PRO A 20 -15.04 -3.40 1.50
C PRO A 20 -14.01 -2.92 2.51
N LEU A 21 -13.11 -2.05 2.07
CA LEU A 21 -12.12 -1.47 2.96
C LEU A 21 -12.82 -0.43 3.85
N PRO A 22 -12.67 -0.47 5.19
CA PRO A 22 -13.24 0.58 6.03
C PRO A 22 -12.73 1.97 5.61
N GLN A 23 -13.60 2.97 5.61
CA GLN A 23 -13.31 4.29 5.05
C GLN A 23 -12.03 4.92 5.65
N LYS A 24 -11.83 4.78 6.96
CA LYS A 24 -10.71 5.36 7.71
C LYS A 24 -9.39 4.60 7.59
N THR A 25 -9.37 3.40 7.01
CA THR A 25 -8.18 2.51 7.05
C THR A 25 -6.93 3.18 6.47
N LEU A 26 -7.04 3.75 5.27
CA LEU A 26 -5.90 4.40 4.61
C LEU A 26 -5.44 5.66 5.35
N ALA A 27 -6.39 6.40 5.93
CA ALA A 27 -6.07 7.58 6.74
C ALA A 27 -5.27 7.18 7.98
N THR A 28 -5.74 6.20 8.74
CA THR A 28 -5.04 5.71 9.94
C THR A 28 -3.64 5.18 9.64
N LEU A 29 -3.48 4.44 8.53
CA LEU A 29 -2.17 3.95 8.10
C LEU A 29 -1.23 5.09 7.68
N GLN A 30 -1.77 6.13 7.04
CA GLN A 30 -1.00 7.32 6.66
C GLN A 30 -0.61 8.14 7.89
N GLU A 31 -1.54 8.38 8.82
CA GLU A 31 -1.31 9.09 10.08
C GLU A 31 -0.27 8.38 10.95
N GLY A 32 -0.30 7.05 10.99
CA GLY A 32 0.73 6.21 11.62
C GLY A 32 2.06 6.19 10.87
N GLY A 33 2.16 6.85 9.72
CA GLY A 33 3.36 6.91 8.88
C GLY A 33 3.74 5.57 8.27
N LEU A 34 2.80 4.63 8.13
CA LEU A 34 3.03 3.27 7.61
C LEU A 34 2.90 3.19 6.08
N ILE A 35 2.10 4.08 5.51
CA ILE A 35 1.96 4.26 4.06
C ILE A 35 2.07 5.73 3.71
N ARG A 36 2.37 6.03 2.44
CA ARG A 36 2.36 7.40 1.93
C ARG A 36 1.80 7.48 0.51
N PRO A 37 1.20 8.62 0.13
CA PRO A 37 0.85 8.90 -1.25
C PRO A 37 2.09 9.13 -2.11
N ILE A 38 2.08 8.69 -3.37
CA ILE A 38 3.16 8.97 -4.34
C ILE A 38 2.69 9.68 -5.62
N GLY A 39 1.39 9.88 -5.78
CA GLY A 39 0.81 10.45 -7.00
C GLY A 39 -0.57 9.87 -7.29
N ARG A 40 -1.05 10.07 -8.51
CA ARG A 40 -2.35 9.59 -8.96
C ARG A 40 -2.21 8.72 -10.19
N LYS A 41 -3.06 7.70 -10.32
CA LYS A 41 -3.08 6.83 -11.50
C LYS A 41 -3.73 7.58 -12.67
N PRO A 42 -3.15 7.59 -13.89
CA PRO A 42 -3.68 8.34 -15.04
C PRO A 42 -4.86 7.62 -15.71
N VAL A 43 -5.92 7.42 -14.95
CA VAL A 43 -7.19 6.79 -15.37
C VAL A 43 -8.36 7.68 -14.92
N PRO A 44 -9.58 7.50 -15.45
CA PRO A 44 -10.75 8.26 -15.00
C PRO A 44 -10.91 8.21 -13.47
N GLY A 45 -11.17 9.37 -12.87
CA GLY A 45 -11.24 9.54 -11.40
C GLY A 45 -9.88 9.76 -10.72
N GLN A 46 -8.76 9.61 -11.45
CA GLN A 46 -7.38 9.83 -10.99
C GLN A 46 -7.12 9.39 -9.54
N PRO A 47 -7.38 8.12 -9.20
CA PRO A 47 -7.29 7.65 -7.83
C PRO A 47 -5.87 7.73 -7.29
N GLN A 48 -5.78 8.01 -5.98
CA GLN A 48 -4.51 8.13 -5.25
C GLN A 48 -3.75 6.80 -5.23
N LEU A 49 -2.46 6.85 -5.55
CA LEU A 49 -1.52 5.72 -5.44
C LEU A 49 -0.83 5.73 -4.07
N TRP A 50 -0.76 4.54 -3.47
CA TRP A 50 -0.21 4.29 -2.14
C TRP A 50 0.99 3.35 -2.20
N VAL A 51 1.99 3.64 -1.39
CA VAL A 51 3.16 2.79 -1.13
C VAL A 51 3.39 2.66 0.37
N THR A 52 4.09 1.63 0.78
CA THR A 52 4.60 1.49 2.16
C THR A 52 5.77 2.40 2.42
N THR A 53 5.97 2.75 3.68
CA THR A 53 7.14 3.49 4.17
C THR A 53 8.14 2.55 4.83
N GLU A 54 9.36 3.02 5.05
CA GLU A 54 10.37 2.30 5.82
C GLU A 54 9.94 2.04 7.28
N ARG A 55 9.05 2.88 7.83
CA ARG A 55 8.50 2.69 9.17
C ARG A 55 7.67 1.41 9.27
N LEU A 56 6.88 1.10 8.24
CA LEU A 56 6.16 -0.17 8.18
C LEU A 56 7.16 -1.34 8.15
N LEU A 57 8.22 -1.24 7.35
CA LEU A 57 9.25 -2.28 7.26
C LEU A 57 9.96 -2.52 8.61
N ALA A 58 10.33 -1.43 9.29
CA ALA A 58 10.95 -1.48 10.62
C ALA A 58 10.02 -2.12 11.66
N MET A 59 8.72 -1.86 11.60
CA MET A 59 7.73 -2.43 12.53
C MET A 59 7.56 -3.94 12.38
N TYR A 60 7.78 -4.47 11.18
CA TYR A 60 7.74 -5.91 10.88
C TYR A 60 9.12 -6.57 10.91
N GLY A 61 10.19 -5.85 11.28
CA GLY A 61 11.55 -6.39 11.35
C GLY A 61 12.16 -6.75 9.99
N VAL A 62 11.60 -6.26 8.89
CA VAL A 62 12.09 -6.50 7.52
C VAL A 62 12.86 -5.28 7.03
N ARG A 63 14.04 -5.47 6.43
CA ARG A 63 14.87 -4.35 5.91
C ARG A 63 14.42 -3.85 4.54
N SER A 64 13.68 -4.67 3.80
CA SER A 64 13.16 -4.35 2.47
C SER A 64 12.01 -5.29 2.13
N LEU A 65 11.12 -4.86 1.23
CA LEU A 65 10.16 -5.74 0.57
C LEU A 65 10.93 -6.59 -0.44
N ALA A 66 11.60 -7.64 0.04
CA ALA A 66 12.23 -8.60 -0.83
C ALA A 66 11.15 -9.21 -1.74
N ALA A 67 11.31 -9.04 -3.04
CA ALA A 67 10.49 -9.73 -4.03
C ALA A 67 10.64 -11.25 -3.80
N PRO A 68 9.55 -12.05 -3.91
CA PRO A 68 9.69 -13.49 -3.97
C PRO A 68 10.42 -13.84 -5.26
N GLY A 69 11.73 -14.08 -5.18
CA GLY A 69 12.55 -14.43 -6.35
C GLY A 69 14.05 -14.14 -6.29
N SER A 70 14.62 -13.71 -5.16
CA SER A 70 16.09 -13.57 -5.04
C SER A 70 16.65 -14.53 -3.99
N THR A 71 16.53 -15.82 -4.26
CA THR A 71 17.52 -16.81 -3.79
C THR A 71 18.72 -16.76 -4.72
N ALA A 72 19.90 -16.88 -4.12
CA ALA A 72 21.19 -17.05 -4.78
C ALA A 72 21.19 -18.18 -5.82
#